data_AF-A0A1L5F8T4-F1
#
_entry.id   AF-A0A1L5F8T4-F1
#
_cell.length_a   1.000
_cell.length_b   1.000
_cell.length_c   1.000
_cell.angle_alpha   90.00
_cell.angle_beta   90.00
_cell.angle_gamma   90.00
#
_symmetry.space_group_name_H-M   'P 1'
#
loop_
_entity.id
_entity.type
_entity.pdbx_description
1 polymer ?
#
loop_
_entity_poly.entity_id
_entity_poly.type
_entity_poly.pdbx_seq_one_letter_code
_entity_poly.pdbx_strand_id
1 'polypeptide(L)' 'MYTDEQIKVIEEDRSQSKQLNIYLLAGLLRILQSDTTDDIKKIVTETIKKGKSVYPEVFPDKENFN' A
#
# COMPACT_ATOMS: atom_id res chain seq x y z
N MET A 1 -14.27 22.47 -15.57
CA MET A 1 -14.87 22.09 -14.28
C MET A 1 -15.55 20.74 -14.51
N TYR A 2 -15.30 19.74 -13.66
CA TYR A 2 -15.89 18.40 -13.83
C TYR A 2 -17.37 18.42 -13.45
N THR A 3 -18.17 17.55 -14.08
CA THR A 3 -19.56 17.32 -13.67
C THR A 3 -19.62 16.45 -12.42
N ASP A 4 -20.73 16.50 -11.67
CA ASP A 4 -20.92 15.68 -10.47
C ASP A 4 -20.77 14.17 -10.76
N GLU A 5 -21.19 13.74 -11.95
CA GLU A 5 -21.05 12.35 -12.38
C GLU A 5 -19.59 11.98 -12.68
N GLN A 6 -18.81 12.90 -13.25
CA GLN A 6 -17.36 12.72 -13.42
C GLN A 6 -16.63 12.70 -12.07
N ILE A 7 -17.06 13.52 -11.12
CA ILE A 7 -16.51 13.53 -9.75
C ILE A 7 -16.76 12.17 -9.08
N LYS A 8 -17.99 11.65 -9.17
CA LYS A 8 -18.35 10.35 -8.60
C LYS A 8 -17.52 9.20 -9.17
N VAL A 9 -17.33 9.15 -10.49
CA VAL A 9 -16.49 8.14 -11.14
C VAL A 9 -15.04 8.24 -10.68
N ILE A 10 -14.49 9.45 -10.54
CA ILE A 10 -13.13 9.68 -10.04
C ILE A 10 -12.99 9.21 -8.58
N GLU A 11 -14.00 9.45 -7.75
CA GLU A 11 -14.00 8.99 -6.36
C GLU A 11 -14.08 7.47 -6.24
N GLU A 12 -14.92 6.83 -7.07
CA GLU A 12 -15.03 5.37 -7.13
C GLU A 12 -13.71 4.72 -7.61
N ASP A 13 -13.10 5.24 -8.67
CA ASP A 13 -11.82 4.76 -9.19
C ASP A 13 -10.67 4.92 -8.17
N ARG A 14 -10.63 6.06 -7.46
CA ARG A 14 -9.71 6.27 -6.34
C ARG A 14 -9.92 5.28 -5.22
N SER A 15 -11.17 4.97 -4.87
CA SER A 15 -11.52 4.01 -3.82
C SER A 15 -11.07 2.59 -4.18
N GLN A 16 -11.36 2.15 -5.41
CA GLN A 16 -10.92 0.85 -5.93
C GLN A 16 -9.40 0.73 -6.00
N SER A 17 -8.73 1.78 -6.48
CA SER A 17 -7.26 1.85 -6.51
C SER A 17 -6.66 1.77 -5.11
N LYS A 18 -7.27 2.44 -4.12
CA LYS A 18 -6.86 2.35 -2.72
C LYS A 18 -6.98 0.93 -2.17
N GLN A 19 -8.09 0.24 -2.45
CA GLN A 19 -8.28 -1.16 -2.04
C GLN A 19 -7.25 -2.08 -2.67
N LEU A 20 -7.01 -1.97 -3.98
CA LEU A 20 -5.99 -2.77 -4.69
C LEU A 20 -4.60 -2.55 -4.09
N ASN A 21 -4.25 -1.29 -3.82
CA ASN A 21 -2.98 -0.96 -3.17
C ASN A 21 -2.88 -1.61 -1.78
N ILE A 22 -3.92 -1.54 -0.95
CA ILE A 22 -3.95 -2.21 0.36
C ILE A 22 -3.66 -3.71 0.23
N TYR A 23 -4.30 -4.40 -0.73
CA TYR A 23 -4.09 -5.84 -0.95
C TYR A 23 -2.66 -6.15 -1.39
N LEU A 24 -2.10 -5.39 -2.32
CA LEU A 24 -0.71 -5.56 -2.76
C LEU A 24 0.27 -5.38 -1.60
N LEU A 25 0.04 -4.36 -0.77
CA LEU A 25 0.87 -4.04 0.38
C LEU A 25 0.78 -5.11 1.48
N ALA A 26 -0.39 -5.69 1.71
CA ALA A 26 -0.55 -6.84 2.59
C ALA A 26 0.21 -8.07 2.08
N GLY A 27 0.23 -8.30 0.76
CA GLY A 27 1.03 -9.36 0.13
C GLY A 27 2.53 -9.15 0.33
N LEU A 28 3.01 -7.91 0.15
CA LEU A 28 4.40 -7.52 0.41
C LEU A 28 4.79 -7.75 1.87
N LEU A 29 3.94 -7.36 2.83
CA LEU A 29 4.19 -7.61 4.26
C LEU A 29 4.35 -9.11 4.58
N ARG A 30 3.55 -9.98 3.94
CA ARG A 30 3.71 -11.44 4.10
C ARG A 30 5.05 -11.95 3.58
N ILE A 31 5.53 -11.42 2.45
CA ILE A 31 6.84 -11.78 1.88
C ILE A 31 7.98 -11.32 2.80
N LEU A 32 7.82 -10.17 3.47
CA LEU A 32 8.79 -9.68 4.46
C LEU A 32 8.90 -10.63 5.66
N GLN A 33 7.77 -11.20 6.08
CA GLN A 33 7.66 -12.10 7.24
C GLN A 33 8.03 -13.56 6.94
N SER A 34 8.15 -13.97 5.68
CA SER A 34 8.53 -15.33 5.31
C SER A 34 10.05 -15.54 5.24
N ASP A 35 10.47 -16.80 5.09
CA ASP A 35 11.87 -17.22 4.92
C ASP A 35 12.44 -16.91 3.52
N THR A 36 12.02 -15.79 2.95
CA THR A 36 12.53 -15.29 1.68
C THR A 36 13.93 -14.73 1.85
N THR A 37 14.71 -14.67 0.77
CA THR A 37 16.07 -14.10 0.79
C THR A 37 16.06 -12.63 1.22
N ASP A 38 17.15 -12.21 1.87
CA ASP A 38 17.32 -10.84 2.37
C ASP A 38 17.18 -9.77 1.26
N ASP A 39 17.59 -10.09 0.04
CA ASP A 39 17.42 -9.21 -1.12
C ASP A 39 15.94 -8.93 -1.42
N ILE A 40 15.09 -9.95 -1.34
CA ILE A 40 13.66 -9.80 -1.55
C ILE A 40 13.04 -9.00 -0.39
N LYS A 41 13.45 -9.27 0.86
CA LYS A 41 13.01 -8.49 2.03
C LYS A 41 13.39 -7.01 1.91
N LYS A 42 14.56 -6.69 1.35
CA LYS A 42 15.01 -5.31 1.12
C LYS A 42 14.14 -4.60 0.07
N ILE A 43 13.86 -5.25 -1.07
CA ILE A 43 12.99 -4.70 -2.13
C ILE A 43 11.57 -4.43 -1.59
N VAL A 44 11.04 -5.39 -0.84
CA VAL A 44 9.73 -5.30 -0.19
C VAL A 44 9.68 -4.14 0.81
N THR A 45 10.71 -4.00 1.64
CA THR A 45 10.82 -2.92 2.64
C THR A 45 10.82 -1.54 1.98
N GLU A 46 11.60 -1.34 0.91
CA GLU A 46 11.64 -0.06 0.19
C GLU A 46 10.29 0.26 -0.48
N THR A 47 9.62 -0.76 -1.01
CA THR A 47 8.27 -0.61 -1.59
C THR A 47 7.25 -0.20 -0.52
N ILE A 48 7.28 -0.82 0.66
CA ILE A 48 6.41 -0.46 1.81
C ILE A 48 6.68 0.97 2.28
N LYS A 49 7.96 1.37 2.44
CA LYS A 49 8.33 2.76 2.81
C LYS A 49 7.76 3.78 1.82
N LYS A 50 7.87 3.51 0.51
CA LYS A 50 7.33 4.38 -0.51
C LYS A 50 5.80 4.42 -0.48
N GLY A 51 5.15 3.28 -0.26
CA GLY A 51 3.70 3.19 -0.05
C GLY A 51 3.24 4.04 1.13
N LYS A 52 3.96 3.99 2.26
CA LYS A 52 3.69 4.80 3.45
C LYS A 52 3.80 6.31 3.21
N SER A 53 4.76 6.76 2.39
CA SER A 53 4.87 8.18 2.02
C SER A 53 3.64 8.69 1.25
N VAL A 54 2.91 7.82 0.57
CA VAL A 54 1.74 8.19 -0.24
C VAL A 54 0.43 7.98 0.52
N TYR A 55 0.36 6.93 1.35
CA TYR A 55 -0.84 6.53 2.10
C TYR A 55 -0.51 6.26 3.58
N PRO A 56 -0.09 7.27 4.35
CA PRO A 56 0.34 7.09 5.74
C PRO A 56 -0.76 6.51 6.66
N GLU A 57 -2.04 6.77 6.35
CA GLU A 57 -3.19 6.26 7.12
C GLU A 57 -3.38 4.75 7.02
N VAL A 58 -2.80 4.12 5.98
CA VAL A 58 -2.84 2.68 5.75
C VAL A 58 -1.65 1.98 6.43
N PHE A 59 -0.59 2.73 6.75
CA PHE A 59 0.67 2.23 7.30
C PHE A 59 1.00 2.89 8.64
N PRO A 60 0.29 2.51 9.72
CA PRO A 60 0.60 3.06 11.03
C PRO A 60 2.06 2.76 11.41
N ASP A 61 2.70 3.71 12.09
CA ASP A 61 3.98 3.50 12.79
C ASP A 61 3.78 2.44 13.86
N LYS A 62 3.89 1.17 13.48
CA LYS A 62 4.17 0.09 14.42
C LYS A 62 5.64 -0.24 14.32
N GLU A 63 6.43 0.49 15.10
CA GLU A 63 7.54 -0.12 15.81
C GLU A 63 7.02 -1.42 16.46
N ASN A 64 7.79 -2.50 16.38
CA ASN A 64 7.47 -3.90 16.75
C ASN A 64 6.97 -4.79 15.62
N PHE A 65 7.84 -5.04 14.64
CA PHE A 65 7.97 -6.40 14.09
C PHE A 65 9.08 -7.09 14.90
N ASN A 66 8.68 -7.78 15.96
CA ASN A 66 9.51 -8.75 16.68
C ASN A 66 9.52 -10.08 15.91
#